data_AF-A0A2H9Q2U9-F1
#
_entry.id   AF-A0A2H9Q2U9-F1
#
_cell.length_a   1.000
_cell.length_b   1.000
_cell.length_c   1.000
_cell.angle_alpha   90.00
_cell.angle_beta   90.00
_cell.angle_gamma   90.00
#
_symmetry.space_group_name_H-M   'P 1'
#
loop_
_entity.id
_entity.type
_entity.pdbx_description
1 polymer ?
#
loop_
_entity_poly.entity_id
_entity_poly.type
_entity_poly.pdbx_seq_one_letter_code
_entity_poly.pdbx_strand_id
1 'polypeptide(L)'
;MAFAIQYFISWLLFWFIGWGGIYALPKMITDYRKNYFFVSAYFLFLSFLMAYYYKDIIYEIYKNISLFSIFLITILFAFNFLSYGLANKYLRKPTDTLLKHADIHFLHLDKRYLISKSFDILYQQILIIVLVFLLKNQGLNLIWISILFALIFGFGHIPAIRLNKSFFGTLIFLASIISSFLFPYLILTFKYGFIYTYMAHWLFYTNTGILFWVMETIRLKTPSKV
;
A
#
# COMPACT_ATOMS: atom_id res chain seq x y z
N MET A 1 12.87 -9.88 -27.15
CA MET A 1 12.61 -10.85 -26.07
C MET A 1 13.62 -10.74 -24.92
N ALA A 2 14.93 -10.80 -25.17
CA ALA A 2 15.96 -10.69 -24.12
C ALA A 2 15.85 -9.41 -23.25
N PHE A 3 15.56 -8.26 -23.88
CA PHE A 3 15.35 -6.99 -23.17
C PHE A 3 14.17 -7.03 -22.18
N ALA A 4 13.06 -7.68 -22.56
CA ALA A 4 11.88 -7.78 -21.70
C ALA A 4 12.14 -8.59 -20.43
N ILE A 5 12.88 -9.70 -20.57
CA ILE A 5 13.25 -10.57 -19.45
C ILE A 5 14.13 -9.81 -18.46
N GLN A 6 15.11 -9.03 -18.94
CA GLN A 6 15.97 -8.22 -18.10
C GLN A 6 15.19 -7.20 -17.25
N TYR A 7 14.21 -6.51 -17.85
CA TYR A 7 13.38 -5.52 -17.14
C TYR A 7 12.51 -6.18 -16.07
N PHE A 8 11.97 -7.37 -16.36
CA PHE A 8 11.18 -8.13 -15.39
C PHE A 8 12.04 -8.68 -14.24
N ILE A 9 13.24 -9.20 -14.52
CA ILE A 9 14.20 -9.63 -13.48
C ILE A 9 14.58 -8.45 -12.60
N SER A 10 14.89 -7.30 -13.20
CA SER A 10 15.23 -6.08 -12.45
C SER A 10 14.05 -5.63 -11.58
N TRP A 11 12.81 -5.81 -12.06
CA TRP A 11 11.60 -5.48 -11.30
C TRP A 11 11.46 -6.38 -10.08
N LEU A 12 11.70 -7.68 -10.24
CA LEU A 12 11.74 -8.63 -9.12
C LEU A 12 12.84 -8.27 -8.11
N LEU A 13 14.03 -7.88 -8.58
CA LEU A 13 15.12 -7.45 -7.71
C LEU A 13 14.73 -6.23 -6.89
N PHE A 14 14.12 -5.20 -7.50
CA PHE A 14 13.57 -4.07 -6.75
C PHE A 14 12.57 -4.55 -5.70
N TRP A 15 11.61 -5.39 -6.08
CA TRP A 15 10.61 -5.91 -5.14
C TRP A 15 11.24 -6.62 -3.92
N PHE A 16 12.20 -7.52 -4.16
CA PHE A 16 12.92 -8.23 -3.10
C PHE A 16 13.83 -7.31 -2.28
N ILE A 17 14.53 -6.36 -2.89
CA ILE A 17 15.35 -5.38 -2.15
C ILE A 17 14.44 -4.55 -1.24
N GLY A 18 13.36 -4.01 -1.78
CA GLY A 18 12.43 -3.16 -1.04
C GLY A 18 11.90 -3.83 0.23
N TRP A 19 11.21 -4.96 0.08
CA TRP A 19 10.59 -5.63 1.22
C TRP A 19 11.53 -6.58 1.94
N GLY A 20 12.32 -7.38 1.22
CA GLY A 20 13.31 -8.27 1.81
C GLY A 20 14.36 -7.50 2.62
N GLY A 21 14.80 -6.32 2.15
CA GLY A 21 15.70 -5.45 2.91
C GLY A 21 15.10 -4.98 4.23
N ILE A 22 13.83 -4.54 4.23
CA ILE A 22 13.13 -4.15 5.47
C ILE A 22 12.92 -5.35 6.40
N TYR A 23 12.55 -6.52 5.87
CA TYR A 23 12.34 -7.71 6.70
C TYR A 23 13.65 -8.32 7.23
N ALA A 24 14.78 -8.08 6.57
CA ALA A 24 16.10 -8.52 7.05
C ALA A 24 16.65 -7.66 8.20
N LEU A 25 16.18 -6.42 8.33
CA LEU A 25 16.60 -5.51 9.39
C LEU A 25 15.85 -5.77 10.71
N PRO A 26 16.49 -5.50 11.88
CA PRO A 26 15.82 -5.61 13.17
C PRO A 26 14.54 -4.78 13.24
N LYS A 27 13.46 -5.34 13.82
CA LYS A 27 12.16 -4.66 14.00
C LYS A 27 12.26 -3.31 14.70
N MET A 28 13.24 -3.15 15.59
CA MET A 28 13.49 -1.88 16.27
C MET A 28 13.86 -0.75 15.32
N ILE A 29 14.44 -1.04 14.15
CA ILE A 29 14.83 -0.07 13.12
C ILE A 29 13.69 0.13 12.12
N THR A 30 12.92 -0.93 11.84
CA THR A 30 11.89 -0.93 10.79
C THR A 30 10.47 -0.65 11.29
N ASP A 31 10.30 -0.32 12.57
CA ASP A 31 9.02 0.14 13.12
C ASP A 31 8.56 1.43 12.43
N TYR A 32 7.45 1.33 11.69
CA TYR A 32 6.88 2.42 10.88
C TYR A 32 6.42 3.63 11.71
N ARG A 33 6.26 3.50 13.03
CA ARG A 33 5.85 4.62 13.90
C ARG A 33 7.03 5.23 14.62
N LYS A 34 7.90 4.39 15.17
CA LYS A 34 9.03 4.84 15.99
C LYS A 34 10.15 5.42 15.13
N ASN A 35 10.44 4.79 13.99
CA ASN A 35 11.51 5.20 13.08
C ASN A 35 10.97 5.64 11.72
N TYR A 36 9.82 6.33 11.75
CA TYR A 36 9.10 6.71 10.53
C TYR A 36 10.00 7.48 9.56
N PHE A 37 10.92 8.33 10.03
CA PHE A 37 11.89 9.02 9.17
C PHE A 37 12.80 8.07 8.40
N PHE A 38 13.39 7.06 9.06
CA PHE A 38 14.24 6.08 8.40
C PHE A 38 13.46 5.28 7.36
N VAL A 39 12.28 4.77 7.74
CA VAL A 39 11.41 4.00 6.84
C VAL A 39 10.96 4.85 5.66
N SER A 40 10.57 6.12 5.89
CA SER A 40 10.24 7.09 4.83
C SER A 40 11.40 7.29 3.88
N ALA A 41 12.60 7.57 4.40
CA ALA A 41 13.78 7.85 3.59
C ALA A 41 14.18 6.62 2.76
N TYR A 42 14.12 5.43 3.35
CA TYR A 42 14.40 4.16 2.68
C TYR A 42 13.48 3.95 1.47
N PHE A 43 12.16 4.01 1.66
CA PHE A 43 11.24 3.79 0.55
C PHE A 43 11.24 4.93 -0.46
N LEU A 44 11.42 6.18 -0.03
CA LEU A 44 11.57 7.30 -0.94
C LEU A 44 12.82 7.15 -1.84
N PHE A 45 13.95 6.72 -1.26
CA PHE A 45 15.16 6.45 -2.01
C PHE A 45 14.94 5.34 -3.05
N LEU A 46 14.31 4.23 -2.67
CA LEU A 46 14.00 3.15 -3.60
C LEU A 46 12.99 3.57 -4.67
N SER A 47 11.97 4.36 -4.32
CA SER A 47 11.04 4.97 -5.28
C SER A 47 11.80 5.80 -6.31
N PHE A 48 12.75 6.62 -5.88
CA PHE A 48 13.57 7.45 -6.78
C PHE A 48 14.45 6.58 -7.69
N LEU A 49 15.18 5.60 -7.14
CA LEU A 49 16.02 4.69 -7.93
C LEU A 49 15.20 3.93 -8.97
N MET A 50 14.05 3.41 -8.57
CA MET A 50 13.18 2.66 -9.48
C MET A 50 12.58 3.58 -10.55
N ALA A 51 12.13 4.78 -10.18
CA ALA A 51 11.61 5.75 -11.13
C ALA A 51 12.67 6.19 -12.15
N TYR A 52 13.93 6.33 -11.70
CA TYR A 52 15.05 6.63 -12.57
C TYR A 52 15.40 5.46 -13.52
N TYR A 53 15.44 4.23 -13.00
CA TYR A 53 15.73 3.05 -13.81
C TYR A 53 14.67 2.78 -14.88
N TYR A 54 13.39 2.93 -14.53
CA TYR A 54 12.24 2.78 -15.45
C TYR A 54 11.74 4.11 -16.00
N LYS A 55 12.61 5.11 -16.16
CA LYS A 55 12.24 6.49 -16.53
C LYS A 55 11.34 6.59 -17.75
N ASP A 56 11.49 5.74 -18.76
CA ASP A 56 10.70 5.81 -19.98
C ASP A 56 9.23 5.43 -19.72
N ILE A 57 9.00 4.39 -18.91
CA ILE A 57 7.66 4.00 -18.47
C ILE A 57 7.06 5.09 -17.58
N ILE A 58 7.86 5.63 -16.66
CA ILE A 58 7.41 6.65 -15.70
C ILE A 58 7.11 7.98 -16.40
N TYR A 59 7.89 8.35 -17.41
CA TYR A 59 7.69 9.53 -18.25
C TYR A 59 6.33 9.56 -18.92
N GLU A 60 5.92 8.43 -19.51
CA GLU A 60 4.62 8.30 -20.16
C GLU A 60 3.44 8.61 -19.23
N ILE A 61 3.63 8.41 -17.94
CA ILE A 61 2.63 8.60 -16.90
C ILE A 61 2.65 10.03 -16.40
N TYR A 62 3.82 10.55 -16.03
CA TYR A 62 3.89 11.88 -15.43
C TYR A 62 3.76 13.02 -16.44
N LYS A 63 4.07 12.82 -17.73
CA LYS A 63 3.92 13.86 -18.76
C LYS A 63 2.48 14.39 -18.88
N ASN A 64 1.51 13.60 -18.41
CA ASN A 64 0.10 13.93 -18.43
C ASN A 64 -0.43 14.39 -17.07
N ILE A 65 0.40 14.54 -16.04
CA ILE A 65 -0.06 15.02 -14.72
C ILE A 65 -0.62 16.42 -14.86
N SER A 66 -1.83 16.61 -14.32
CA SER A 66 -2.52 17.89 -14.31
C SER A 66 -2.63 18.44 -12.89
N LEU A 67 -2.96 19.72 -12.76
CA LEU A 67 -3.27 20.35 -11.47
C LEU A 67 -4.42 19.61 -10.75
N PHE A 68 -5.38 19.07 -11.51
CA PHE A 68 -6.47 18.26 -10.95
C PHE A 68 -5.94 16.99 -10.25
N SER A 69 -4.93 16.32 -10.81
CA SER A 69 -4.31 15.15 -10.19
C SER A 69 -3.62 15.50 -8.87
N ILE A 70 -2.93 16.64 -8.82
CA ILE A 70 -2.29 17.17 -7.60
C ILE A 70 -3.34 17.51 -6.55
N PHE A 71 -4.44 18.14 -6.96
CA PHE A 71 -5.57 18.45 -6.09
C PHE A 71 -6.20 17.20 -5.48
N LEU A 72 -6.42 16.13 -6.26
CA LEU A 72 -6.95 14.86 -5.74
C LEU A 72 -6.03 14.23 -4.68
N ILE A 73 -4.71 14.20 -4.93
CA ILE A 73 -3.74 13.71 -3.95
C ILE A 73 -3.76 14.57 -2.69
N THR A 74 -3.86 15.89 -2.83
CA THR A 74 -3.90 16.83 -1.69
C THR A 74 -5.14 16.59 -0.84
N ILE A 75 -6.32 16.44 -1.46
CA ILE A 75 -7.56 16.09 -0.76
C ILE A 75 -7.43 14.74 -0.06
N LEU A 76 -6.86 13.73 -0.72
CA LEU A 76 -6.65 12.42 -0.12
C LEU A 76 -5.84 12.55 1.17
N PHE A 77 -4.71 13.27 1.16
CA PHE A 77 -3.90 13.45 2.35
C PHE A 77 -4.64 14.23 3.44
N ALA A 78 -5.28 15.35 3.09
CA ALA A 78 -6.09 16.12 4.03
C ALA A 78 -7.16 15.25 4.69
N PHE A 79 -7.86 14.44 3.90
CA PHE A 79 -8.88 13.49 4.37
C PHE A 79 -8.30 12.44 5.32
N ASN A 80 -7.16 11.84 4.99
CA ASN A 80 -6.51 10.84 5.85
C ASN A 80 -6.08 11.42 7.20
N PHE A 81 -5.42 12.59 7.18
CA PHE A 81 -5.00 13.29 8.40
C PHE A 81 -6.19 13.72 9.26
N LEU A 82 -7.24 14.27 8.64
CA LEU A 82 -8.47 14.66 9.33
C LEU A 82 -9.14 13.42 9.95
N SER A 83 -9.30 12.35 9.18
CA SER A 83 -9.95 11.11 9.65
C SER A 83 -9.20 10.48 10.83
N TYR A 84 -7.87 10.44 10.80
CA TYR A 84 -7.06 10.00 11.95
C TYR A 84 -7.24 10.93 13.15
N GLY A 85 -7.27 12.24 12.94
CA GLY A 85 -7.49 13.23 14.00
C GLY A 85 -8.86 13.08 14.68
N LEU A 86 -9.92 12.96 13.87
CA LEU A 86 -11.28 12.76 14.36
C LEU A 86 -11.43 11.42 15.08
N ALA A 87 -10.90 10.33 14.52
CA ALA A 87 -10.95 9.02 15.16
C ALA A 87 -10.25 9.03 16.52
N ASN A 88 -9.05 9.61 16.63
CA ASN A 88 -8.35 9.72 17.91
C ASN A 88 -9.07 10.61 18.93
N LYS A 89 -9.83 11.62 18.47
CA LYS A 89 -10.56 12.54 19.35
C LYS A 89 -11.88 11.97 19.84
N TYR A 90 -12.62 11.26 18.99
CA TYR A 90 -14.01 10.89 19.25
C TYR A 90 -14.22 9.40 19.52
N LEU A 91 -13.29 8.52 19.14
CA LEU A 91 -13.38 7.08 19.39
C LEU A 91 -12.56 6.69 20.61
N ARG A 92 -13.02 5.65 21.32
CA ARG A 92 -12.29 5.10 22.47
C ARG A 92 -11.10 4.30 21.94
N LYS A 93 -9.89 4.67 22.36
CA LYS A 93 -8.68 3.93 21.99
C LYS A 93 -8.72 2.50 22.56
N PRO A 94 -8.67 1.45 21.73
CA PRO A 94 -8.77 0.07 22.19
C PRO A 94 -7.42 -0.47 22.68
N THR A 95 -6.92 0.03 23.82
CA THR A 95 -5.57 -0.23 24.34
C THR A 95 -5.23 -1.72 24.43
N ASP A 96 -6.13 -2.54 24.99
CA ASP A 96 -5.85 -3.95 25.26
C ASP A 96 -5.74 -4.75 23.96
N THR A 97 -6.62 -4.47 23.00
CA THR A 97 -6.60 -5.10 21.68
C THR A 97 -5.39 -4.63 20.87
N LEU A 98 -5.00 -3.35 20.98
CA LEU A 98 -3.79 -2.83 20.37
C LEU A 98 -2.51 -3.47 20.93
N LEU A 99 -2.47 -3.82 22.22
CA LEU A 99 -1.33 -4.56 22.79
C LEU A 99 -1.22 -5.97 22.21
N LYS A 100 -2.35 -6.64 21.95
CA LYS A 100 -2.39 -7.99 21.33
C LYS A 100 -1.98 -7.99 19.85
N HIS A 101 -2.12 -6.87 19.17
CA HIS A 101 -1.85 -6.68 17.74
C HIS A 101 -0.85 -5.54 17.48
N ALA A 102 0.17 -5.41 18.34
CA ALA A 102 1.11 -4.29 18.34
C ALA A 102 1.97 -4.18 17.05
N ASP A 103 2.07 -5.29 16.31
CA ASP A 103 2.74 -5.43 15.03
C ASP A 103 1.90 -4.91 13.84
N ILE A 104 0.58 -4.75 14.02
CA ILE A 104 -0.31 -4.25 12.96
C ILE A 104 -0.40 -2.71 13.05
N HIS A 105 0.59 -2.03 12.48
CA HIS A 105 0.82 -0.60 12.68
C HIS A 105 -0.36 0.33 12.29
N PHE A 106 -1.12 0.03 11.23
CA PHE A 106 -2.25 0.87 10.80
C PHE A 106 -3.40 0.87 11.82
N LEU A 107 -3.50 -0.15 12.69
CA LEU A 107 -4.51 -0.17 13.75
C LEU A 107 -4.25 0.89 14.81
N HIS A 108 -3.05 1.44 14.91
CA HIS A 108 -2.74 2.40 15.96
C HIS A 108 -3.17 3.84 15.65
N LEU A 109 -3.62 4.12 14.42
CA LEU A 109 -4.03 5.46 13.94
C LEU A 109 -3.01 6.57 14.28
N ASP A 110 -1.72 6.26 14.16
CA ASP A 110 -0.62 7.19 14.45
C ASP A 110 -0.32 8.07 13.23
N LYS A 111 -0.22 9.39 13.41
CA LYS A 111 0.10 10.30 12.30
C LYS A 111 1.50 10.07 11.71
N ARG A 112 2.45 9.58 12.52
CA ARG A 112 3.81 9.23 12.05
C ARG A 112 3.78 8.05 11.09
N TYR A 113 2.88 7.08 11.35
CA TYR A 113 2.64 5.97 10.44
C TYR A 113 2.16 6.46 9.08
N LEU A 114 1.30 7.48 9.03
CA LEU A 114 0.84 8.06 7.75
C LEU A 114 2.03 8.53 6.90
N ILE A 115 3.04 9.15 7.52
CA ILE A 115 4.22 9.65 6.81
C ILE A 115 5.03 8.47 6.25
N SER A 116 5.47 7.53 7.09
CA SER A 116 6.24 6.36 6.61
C SER A 116 5.50 5.54 5.57
N LYS A 117 4.19 5.36 5.79
CA LYS A 117 3.35 4.54 4.92
C LYS A 117 3.11 5.23 3.57
N SER A 118 3.17 6.56 3.50
CA SER A 118 3.11 7.32 2.23
C SER A 118 4.17 6.90 1.26
N PHE A 119 5.40 6.78 1.75
CA PHE A 119 6.55 6.46 0.91
C PHE A 119 6.62 4.96 0.60
N ASP A 120 6.26 4.09 1.55
CA ASP A 120 6.07 2.66 1.27
C ASP A 120 4.98 2.43 0.19
N ILE A 121 3.81 3.06 0.32
CA ILE A 121 2.75 2.96 -0.70
C ILE A 121 3.21 3.58 -2.03
N LEU A 122 3.94 4.70 -2.01
CA LEU A 122 4.49 5.29 -3.24
C LEU A 122 5.43 4.30 -3.95
N TYR A 123 6.33 3.66 -3.21
CA TYR A 123 7.21 2.62 -3.73
C TYR A 123 6.43 1.45 -4.33
N GLN A 124 5.45 0.92 -3.60
CA GLN A 124 4.57 -0.14 -4.09
C GLN A 124 3.80 0.30 -5.34
N GLN A 125 3.34 1.54 -5.40
CA GLN A 125 2.61 2.07 -6.53
C GLN A 125 3.48 2.14 -7.80
N ILE A 126 4.75 2.53 -7.67
CA ILE A 126 5.71 2.50 -8.78
C ILE A 126 5.94 1.06 -9.25
N LEU A 127 6.11 0.10 -8.32
CA LEU A 127 6.21 -1.32 -8.64
C LEU A 127 5.00 -1.81 -9.45
N ILE A 128 3.80 -1.51 -8.97
CA ILE A 128 2.52 -1.89 -9.59
C ILE A 128 2.43 -1.33 -11.02
N ILE A 129 2.67 -0.03 -11.16
CA ILE A 129 2.62 0.67 -12.43
C ILE A 129 3.60 0.07 -13.43
N VAL A 130 4.87 -0.07 -13.03
CA VAL A 130 5.92 -0.59 -13.90
C VAL A 130 5.58 -2.00 -14.35
N LEU A 131 5.09 -2.87 -13.45
CA LEU A 131 4.68 -4.22 -13.83
C LEU A 131 3.55 -4.21 -14.87
N VAL A 132 2.51 -3.41 -14.63
CA VAL A 132 1.36 -3.30 -15.56
C VAL A 132 1.82 -2.87 -16.95
N PHE A 133 2.69 -1.86 -17.04
CA PHE A 133 3.20 -1.39 -18.33
C PHE A 133 4.21 -2.34 -18.96
N LEU A 134 5.05 -3.03 -18.18
CA LEU A 134 5.94 -4.07 -18.71
C LEU A 134 5.14 -5.19 -19.37
N LEU A 135 4.10 -5.68 -18.70
CA LEU A 135 3.23 -6.74 -19.23
C LEU A 135 2.44 -6.25 -20.46
N LYS A 136 1.91 -5.02 -20.43
CA LYS A 136 1.26 -4.40 -21.59
C LYS A 136 2.20 -4.27 -22.79
N ASN A 137 3.45 -3.86 -22.57
CA ASN A 137 4.44 -3.70 -23.63
C ASN A 137 4.88 -5.05 -24.23
N GLN A 138 4.61 -6.17 -23.56
CA GLN A 138 4.73 -7.52 -24.14
C GLN A 138 3.51 -7.93 -24.97
N GLY A 139 2.54 -7.04 -25.17
CA GLY A 139 1.31 -7.31 -25.93
C GLY A 139 0.27 -8.12 -25.16
N LEU A 140 0.42 -8.28 -23.84
CA LEU A 140 -0.60 -8.95 -23.04
C LEU A 140 -1.86 -8.09 -22.94
N ASN A 141 -3.01 -8.75 -23.08
CA ASN A 141 -4.29 -8.10 -22.87
C ASN A 141 -4.58 -7.91 -21.37
N LEU A 142 -5.57 -7.07 -21.05
CA LEU A 142 -5.90 -6.72 -19.67
C LEU A 142 -6.19 -7.95 -18.78
N ILE A 143 -6.85 -8.98 -19.31
CA ILE A 143 -7.19 -10.18 -18.54
C ILE A 143 -5.93 -10.90 -18.08
N TRP A 144 -4.98 -11.13 -18.98
CA TRP A 144 -3.71 -11.77 -18.65
C TRP A 144 -2.85 -10.93 -17.70
N ILE A 145 -2.84 -9.60 -17.88
CA ILE A 145 -2.17 -8.69 -16.95
C ILE A 145 -2.76 -8.86 -15.54
N SER A 146 -4.08 -8.83 -15.40
CA SER A 146 -4.76 -8.98 -14.10
C SER A 146 -4.52 -10.36 -13.47
N ILE A 147 -4.53 -11.44 -14.25
CA ILE A 147 -4.23 -12.79 -13.73
C ILE A 147 -2.79 -12.86 -13.20
N LEU A 148 -1.80 -12.44 -13.99
CA LEU A 148 -0.39 -12.46 -13.58
C LEU A 148 -0.15 -11.56 -12.37
N PHE A 149 -0.79 -10.40 -12.35
CA PHE A 149 -0.72 -9.48 -11.23
C PHE A 149 -1.33 -10.11 -9.97
N ALA A 150 -2.49 -10.76 -10.07
CA ALA A 150 -3.14 -11.46 -8.96
C ALA A 150 -2.30 -12.62 -8.42
N LEU A 151 -1.60 -13.35 -9.29
CA LEU A 151 -0.65 -14.36 -8.86
C LEU A 151 0.49 -13.72 -8.08
N ILE A 152 1.23 -12.79 -8.68
CA ILE A 152 2.42 -12.18 -8.06
C ILE A 152 2.08 -11.48 -6.73
N PHE A 153 1.08 -10.60 -6.74
CA PHE A 153 0.69 -9.85 -5.54
C PHE A 153 -0.06 -10.72 -4.55
N GLY A 154 -0.92 -11.64 -4.99
CA GLY A 154 -1.59 -12.59 -4.11
C GLY A 154 -0.59 -13.44 -3.33
N PHE A 155 0.40 -14.03 -4.01
CA PHE A 155 1.49 -14.77 -3.36
C PHE A 155 2.30 -13.90 -2.40
N GLY A 156 2.61 -12.66 -2.80
CA GLY A 156 3.31 -11.69 -1.95
C GLY A 156 2.58 -11.36 -0.63
N HIS A 157 1.26 -11.53 -0.58
CA HIS A 157 0.44 -11.24 0.60
C HIS A 157 0.10 -12.48 1.44
N ILE A 158 0.41 -13.70 0.99
CA ILE A 158 0.20 -14.92 1.80
C ILE A 158 0.87 -14.84 3.19
N PRO A 159 2.10 -14.32 3.34
CA PRO A 159 2.70 -14.17 4.67
C PRO A 159 1.85 -13.31 5.63
N ALA A 160 1.09 -12.34 5.13
CA ALA A 160 0.23 -11.49 5.95
C ALA A 160 -0.89 -12.30 6.64
N ILE A 161 -1.37 -13.39 6.03
CA ILE A 161 -2.36 -14.29 6.64
C ILE A 161 -1.79 -14.92 7.92
N ARG A 162 -0.53 -15.38 7.85
CA ARG A 162 0.16 -16.03 8.98
C ARG A 162 0.62 -15.03 10.03
N LEU A 163 1.20 -13.90 9.61
CA LEU A 163 1.81 -12.93 10.52
C LEU A 163 0.77 -12.09 11.27
N ASN A 164 -0.32 -11.67 10.62
CA ASN A 164 -1.28 -10.71 11.19
C ASN A 164 -2.47 -11.35 11.93
N LYS A 165 -2.41 -12.66 12.22
CA LYS A 165 -3.44 -13.46 12.92
C LYS A 165 -4.86 -13.33 12.33
N SER A 166 -5.23 -14.36 11.55
CA SER A 166 -6.57 -14.70 11.02
C SER A 166 -7.35 -13.55 10.37
N PHE A 167 -8.04 -12.67 11.11
CA PHE A 167 -8.99 -11.72 10.53
C PHE A 167 -8.32 -10.64 9.66
N PHE A 168 -7.37 -9.88 10.21
CA PHE A 168 -6.72 -8.79 9.47
C PHE A 168 -5.84 -9.30 8.34
N GLY A 169 -5.13 -10.41 8.57
CA GLY A 169 -4.36 -11.08 7.52
C GLY A 169 -5.24 -11.52 6.35
N THR A 170 -6.41 -12.12 6.63
CA THR A 170 -7.38 -12.51 5.60
C THR A 170 -7.95 -11.29 4.87
N LEU A 171 -8.31 -10.23 5.59
CA LEU A 171 -8.82 -9.00 4.98
C LEU A 171 -7.79 -8.36 4.04
N ILE A 172 -6.53 -8.27 4.45
CA ILE A 172 -5.43 -7.74 3.61
C ILE A 172 -5.23 -8.63 2.39
N PHE A 173 -5.24 -9.96 2.56
CA PHE A 173 -5.11 -10.88 1.45
C PHE A 173 -6.25 -10.72 0.44
N LEU A 174 -7.52 -10.72 0.89
CA LEU A 174 -8.67 -10.53 0.02
C LEU A 174 -8.62 -9.17 -0.70
N ALA A 175 -8.28 -8.10 0.02
CA ALA A 175 -8.11 -6.78 -0.57
C ALA A 175 -7.01 -6.76 -1.64
N SER A 176 -5.90 -7.49 -1.42
CA SER A 176 -4.83 -7.62 -2.40
C SER A 176 -5.29 -8.35 -3.67
N ILE A 177 -6.10 -9.41 -3.54
CA ILE A 177 -6.66 -10.14 -4.68
C ILE A 177 -7.61 -9.24 -5.46
N ILE A 178 -8.54 -8.55 -4.79
CA ILE A 178 -9.48 -7.62 -5.44
C ILE A 178 -8.71 -6.50 -6.15
N SER A 179 -7.74 -5.90 -5.47
CA SER A 179 -6.90 -4.83 -6.02
C SER A 179 -6.10 -5.32 -7.24
N SER A 180 -5.75 -6.60 -7.29
CA SER A 180 -5.00 -7.18 -8.41
C SER A 180 -5.78 -7.23 -9.72
N PHE A 181 -7.11 -7.29 -9.66
CA PHE A 181 -7.96 -7.14 -10.85
C PHE A 181 -8.31 -5.68 -11.13
N LEU A 182 -8.57 -4.92 -10.07
CA LEU A 182 -9.01 -3.53 -10.18
C LEU A 182 -7.88 -2.61 -10.68
N PHE A 183 -6.65 -2.78 -10.19
CA PHE A 183 -5.58 -1.82 -10.43
C PHE A 183 -5.10 -1.81 -11.89
N PRO A 184 -4.82 -2.95 -12.54
CA PRO A 184 -4.49 -2.96 -13.95
C PRO A 184 -5.58 -2.33 -14.81
N TYR A 185 -6.85 -2.64 -14.51
CA TYR A 185 -7.99 -2.06 -15.22
C TYR A 185 -8.03 -0.53 -15.08
N LEU A 186 -7.90 -0.01 -13.86
CA LEU A 186 -7.90 1.43 -13.61
C LEU A 186 -6.73 2.11 -14.34
N ILE A 187 -5.51 1.59 -14.17
CA ILE A 187 -4.28 2.14 -14.74
C ILE A 187 -4.33 2.22 -16.27
N LEU A 188 -4.87 1.20 -16.94
CA LEU A 188 -4.87 1.11 -18.40
C LEU A 188 -6.06 1.80 -19.07
N THR A 189 -7.18 1.96 -18.37
CA THR A 189 -8.45 2.40 -18.98
C THR A 189 -8.77 3.86 -18.68
N PHE A 190 -8.41 4.37 -17.50
CA PHE A 190 -8.83 5.70 -17.07
C PHE A 190 -7.68 6.70 -17.11
N LYS A 191 -8.00 7.93 -17.54
CA LYS A 191 -7.11 9.07 -17.35
C LYS A 191 -6.84 9.24 -15.85
N TYR A 192 -5.57 9.24 -15.46
CA TYR A 192 -5.11 9.24 -14.07
C TYR A 192 -5.42 7.96 -13.28
N GLY A 193 -5.61 6.82 -13.93
CA GLY A 193 -5.85 5.53 -13.25
C GLY A 193 -4.81 5.18 -12.16
N PHE A 194 -3.57 5.61 -12.34
CA PHE A 194 -2.51 5.45 -11.34
C PHE A 194 -2.74 6.28 -10.06
N ILE A 195 -3.38 7.45 -10.18
CA ILE A 195 -3.80 8.28 -9.03
C ILE A 195 -4.95 7.60 -8.28
N TYR A 196 -5.94 7.09 -9.02
CA TYR A 196 -7.09 6.42 -8.40
C TYR A 196 -6.67 5.15 -7.64
N THR A 197 -5.73 4.38 -8.19
CA THR A 197 -5.18 3.22 -7.50
C THR A 197 -4.37 3.60 -6.26
N TYR A 198 -3.56 4.66 -6.32
CA TYR A 198 -2.88 5.21 -5.14
C TYR A 198 -3.86 5.65 -4.04
N MET A 199 -4.93 6.35 -4.42
CA MET A 199 -6.00 6.76 -3.51
C MET A 199 -6.70 5.56 -2.87
N ALA A 200 -7.11 4.57 -3.68
CA ALA A 200 -7.75 3.36 -3.20
C ALA A 200 -6.86 2.59 -2.22
N HIS A 201 -5.57 2.48 -2.53
CA HIS A 201 -4.58 1.81 -1.68
C HIS A 201 -4.48 2.49 -0.30
N TRP A 202 -4.42 3.82 -0.29
CA TRP A 202 -4.43 4.59 0.95
C TRP A 202 -5.71 4.44 1.75
N LEU A 203 -6.86 4.59 1.08
CA LEU A 203 -8.17 4.49 1.71
C LEU A 203 -8.37 3.12 2.35
N PHE A 204 -7.83 2.04 1.76
CA PHE A 204 -7.86 0.72 2.38
C PHE A 204 -7.19 0.73 3.77
N TYR A 205 -5.96 1.23 3.91
CA TYR A 205 -5.26 1.24 5.21
C TYR A 205 -5.95 2.14 6.24
N THR A 206 -6.36 3.33 5.83
CA THR A 206 -7.00 4.30 6.73
C THR A 206 -8.36 3.80 7.21
N ASN A 207 -9.22 3.37 6.28
CA ASN A 207 -10.57 2.93 6.63
C ASN A 207 -10.54 1.65 7.45
N THR A 208 -9.61 0.72 7.19
CA THR A 208 -9.48 -0.50 7.99
C THR A 208 -9.12 -0.19 9.44
N GLY A 209 -8.15 0.71 9.67
CA GLY A 209 -7.77 1.12 11.02
C GLY A 209 -8.93 1.81 11.77
N ILE A 210 -9.67 2.69 11.09
CA ILE A 210 -10.80 3.41 11.69
C ILE A 210 -11.96 2.45 11.98
N LEU A 211 -12.31 1.58 11.03
CA LEU A 211 -13.37 0.58 11.21
C LEU A 211 -13.06 -0.31 12.42
N PHE A 212 -11.79 -0.71 12.58
CA PHE A 212 -11.37 -1.44 13.77
C PHE A 212 -11.65 -0.69 15.07
N TRP A 213 -11.32 0.61 15.16
CA TRP A 213 -11.61 1.41 16.35
C TRP A 213 -13.10 1.56 16.61
N VAL A 214 -13.91 1.72 15.56
CA VAL A 214 -15.36 1.79 15.67
C VAL A 214 -15.92 0.49 16.25
N MET A 215 -15.54 -0.66 15.68
CA MET A 215 -15.99 -1.98 16.14
C MET A 215 -15.61 -2.22 17.60
N GLU A 216 -14.36 -1.92 17.99
CA GLU A 216 -13.92 -2.08 19.38
C GLU A 216 -14.61 -1.11 20.34
N THR A 217 -14.88 0.13 19.92
CA THR A 217 -15.62 1.10 20.72
C THR A 217 -17.04 0.61 21.00
N ILE A 218 -17.71 0.02 19.99
CA ILE A 218 -19.04 -0.57 20.14
C ILE A 218 -18.97 -1.78 21.10
N ARG A 219 -18.02 -2.69 20.88
CA ARG A 219 -17.82 -3.89 21.71
C ARG A 219 -17.63 -3.56 23.19
N LEU A 220 -16.90 -2.48 23.49
CA LEU A 220 -16.63 -2.04 24.88
C LEU A 220 -17.81 -1.32 25.54
N LYS A 221 -18.80 -0.85 24.78
CA LYS A 221 -20.03 -0.24 25.30
C LYS A 221 -21.12 -1.26 25.63
N THR A 222 -21.12 -2.40 24.93
CA THR A 222 -22.07 -3.47 25.19
C THR A 222 -21.61 -4.26 26.42
N PRO A 223 -22.35 -4.28 27.54
CA PRO A 223 -22.00 -5.10 28.69
C PRO A 223 -21.93 -6.56 28.24
N SER A 224 -20.89 -7.28 28.64
CA SER A 224 -20.82 -8.72 28.37
C SER A 224 -22.03 -9.35 29.05
N LYS A 225 -22.93 -9.94 28.26
CA LYS A 225 -23.94 -10.85 28.80
C LYS A 225 -23.17 -12.05 29.35
N VAL A 226 -22.86 -11.99 30.64
CA VAL A 226 -22.41 -13.13 31.44
C VAL A 226 -23.60 -14.04 31.66
#